data_AF-A0A2K0WJV3-F1
#
_entry.id   AF-A0A2K0WJV3-F1
#
_cell.length_a   1.000
_cell.length_b   1.000
_cell.length_c   1.000
_cell.angle_alpha   90.00
_cell.angle_beta   90.00
_cell.angle_gamma   90.00
#
_symmetry.space_group_name_H-M   'P 1'
#
loop_
_entity.id
_entity.type
_entity.pdbx_description
1 polymer ?
#
loop_
_entity_poly.entity_id
_entity_poly.type
_entity_poly.pdbx_seq_one_letter_code
_entity_poly.pdbx_strand_id
1 'polypeptide(L)'
;MGLTSHRLFWVQTTLSEYAKRLARENPAEWNDKVALMRTHARKLLIYAASLTAVVGCTPVAFGQIKNHTGLEYNFIVLDEAAGMPESLSLIPMAKCPEASFPFVGDNKQFGPVATTLDRKDWQSFFGPQRTTSLFERIEKSGALLFIAR
;
A
#
# COMPACT_ATOMS: atom_id res chain seq x y z
N MET A 1 -14.15 -18.77 25.68
CA MET A 1 -13.10 -18.71 24.66
C MET A 1 -13.77 -18.63 23.29
N GLY A 2 -13.99 -17.42 22.77
CA GLY A 2 -14.64 -17.21 21.48
C GLY A 2 -13.61 -16.83 20.44
N LEU A 3 -13.37 -17.71 19.47
CA LEU A 3 -12.55 -17.45 18.29
C LEU A 3 -13.31 -16.49 17.36
N THR A 4 -12.94 -15.21 17.36
CA THR A 4 -13.39 -14.26 16.35
C THR A 4 -12.66 -14.55 15.04
N SER A 5 -13.36 -15.23 14.13
CA SER A 5 -12.93 -15.43 12.75
C SER A 5 -12.87 -14.07 12.05
N HIS A 6 -11.66 -13.55 11.85
CA HIS A 6 -11.42 -12.40 10.98
C HIS A 6 -11.61 -12.85 9.52
N ARG A 7 -12.76 -12.53 8.94
CA ARG A 7 -13.01 -12.75 7.50
C ARG A 7 -12.31 -11.67 6.69
N LEU A 8 -11.34 -12.06 5.87
CA LEU A 8 -10.87 -11.25 4.76
C LEU A 8 -12.00 -11.11 3.74
N PHE A 9 -12.42 -9.87 3.46
CA PHE A 9 -13.40 -9.57 2.40
C PHE A 9 -12.66 -9.20 1.11
N TRP A 10 -12.76 -10.06 0.10
CA TRP A 10 -12.37 -9.72 -1.26
C TRP A 10 -13.56 -9.02 -1.94
N VAL A 11 -13.42 -7.73 -2.25
CA VAL A 11 -14.45 -6.98 -2.99
C VAL A 11 -14.12 -7.03 -4.48
N GLN A 12 -14.85 -7.83 -5.25
CA GLN A 12 -14.78 -7.85 -6.71
C GLN A 12 -15.91 -6.99 -7.26
N THR A 13 -15.62 -5.81 -7.83
CA THR A 13 -16.64 -4.90 -8.36
C THR A 13 -16.97 -5.22 -9.83
N THR A 14 -18.04 -5.98 -10.06
CA THR A 14 -18.70 -6.03 -11.37
C THR A 14 -19.49 -4.74 -11.58
N LEU A 15 -19.07 -3.91 -12.55
CA LEU A 15 -19.85 -2.75 -12.99
C LEU A 15 -21.14 -3.21 -13.67
N SER A 16 -22.30 -2.81 -13.15
CA SER A 16 -23.60 -3.19 -13.72
C SER A 16 -23.79 -2.66 -15.14
N GLU A 17 -24.54 -3.37 -15.98
CA GLU A 17 -24.86 -2.93 -17.34
C GLU A 17 -25.59 -1.57 -17.36
N TYR A 18 -26.36 -1.28 -16.30
CA TYR A 18 -26.96 0.04 -16.08
C TYR A 18 -25.89 1.14 -15.96
N ALA A 19 -24.83 0.91 -15.19
CA ALA A 19 -23.74 1.87 -15.02
C ALA A 19 -23.01 2.14 -16.34
N LYS A 20 -22.77 1.09 -17.14
CA LYS A 20 -22.13 1.22 -18.47
C LYS A 20 -23.00 2.02 -19.44
N ARG A 21 -24.32 1.77 -19.45
CA ARG A 21 -25.27 2.51 -20.30
C ARG A 21 -25.35 3.97 -19.89
N LEU A 22 -25.48 4.25 -18.60
CA LEU A 22 -25.55 5.63 -18.09
C LEU A 22 -24.29 6.43 -18.40
N ALA A 23 -23.11 5.82 -18.26
CA ALA A 23 -21.84 6.46 -18.62
C ALA A 23 -21.75 6.85 -20.11
N ARG A 24 -22.42 6.11 -20.99
CA ARG A 24 -22.43 6.37 -22.45
C ARG A 24 -23.50 7.38 -22.84
N GLU A 25 -24.70 7.25 -22.29
CA GLU A 25 -25.88 8.03 -22.71
C GLU A 25 -26.00 9.37 -21.98
N ASN A 26 -25.57 9.45 -20.72
CA ASN A 26 -25.60 10.68 -19.93
C ASN A 26 -24.33 10.84 -19.07
N PRO A 27 -23.21 11.27 -19.68
CA PRO A 27 -21.92 11.38 -18.99
C PRO A 27 -21.93 12.36 -17.81
N ALA A 28 -22.75 13.42 -17.87
CA ALA A 28 -22.86 14.40 -16.79
C ALA A 28 -23.47 13.77 -15.54
N GLU A 29 -24.62 13.10 -15.67
CA GLU A 29 -25.27 12.40 -14.56
C GLU A 29 -24.40 11.25 -14.01
N TRP A 30 -23.68 10.55 -14.90
CA TRP A 30 -22.71 9.54 -14.50
C TRP A 30 -21.61 10.13 -13.61
N ASN A 31 -21.02 11.27 -14.02
CA ASN A 31 -19.97 11.92 -13.25
C ASN A 31 -20.47 12.37 -11.87
N ASP A 32 -21.68 12.92 -11.79
CA ASP A 32 -22.30 13.31 -10.52
C ASP A 32 -22.51 12.10 -9.60
N LYS A 33 -23.03 10.98 -10.15
CA LYS A 33 -23.19 9.72 -9.41
C LYS A 33 -21.86 9.15 -8.94
N VAL A 34 -20.82 9.17 -9.77
CA VAL A 34 -19.48 8.70 -9.40
C VAL A 34 -18.90 9.57 -8.29
N ALA A 35 -19.05 10.89 -8.36
CA ALA A 35 -18.61 11.81 -7.31
C ALA A 35 -19.32 11.53 -5.97
N LEU A 36 -20.65 11.30 -6.02
CA LEU A 36 -21.44 10.95 -4.86
C LEU A 36 -21.01 9.60 -4.26
N MET A 37 -20.89 8.55 -5.10
CA MET A 37 -20.45 7.22 -4.66
C MET A 37 -19.05 7.25 -4.06
N ARG A 38 -18.10 8.00 -4.65
CA ARG A 38 -16.75 8.19 -4.08
C ARG A 38 -16.82 8.81 -2.68
N THR A 39 -17.70 9.79 -2.48
CA THR A 39 -17.90 10.43 -1.17
C THR A 39 -18.44 9.44 -0.14
N HIS A 40 -19.43 8.63 -0.50
CA HIS A 40 -19.97 7.60 0.38
C HIS A 40 -18.94 6.50 0.69
N ALA A 41 -18.25 5.99 -0.33
CA ALA A 41 -17.19 5.00 -0.16
C ALA A 41 -16.08 5.51 0.76
N ARG A 42 -15.68 6.78 0.62
CA ARG A 42 -14.69 7.40 1.53
C ARG A 42 -15.18 7.44 2.97
N LYS A 43 -16.41 7.88 3.23
CA LYS A 43 -16.99 7.89 4.58
C LYS A 43 -17.01 6.49 5.19
N LEU A 44 -17.40 5.50 4.40
CA LEU A 44 -17.50 4.11 4.83
C LEU A 44 -16.11 3.51 5.11
N LEU A 45 -15.11 3.83 4.29
CA LEU A 45 -13.72 3.44 4.52
C LEU A 45 -13.15 4.05 5.80
N ILE A 46 -13.38 5.35 6.03
CA ILE A 46 -12.95 6.03 7.27
C ILE A 46 -13.60 5.37 8.48
N TYR A 47 -14.90 5.12 8.41
CA TYR A 47 -15.63 4.46 9.49
C TYR A 47 -15.10 3.05 9.76
N ALA A 48 -14.95 2.22 8.73
CA ALA A 48 -14.38 0.89 8.87
C ALA A 48 -12.97 0.93 9.48
N ALA A 49 -12.10 1.81 8.96
CA ALA A 49 -10.73 1.95 9.45
C ALA A 49 -10.66 2.49 10.89
N SER A 50 -11.60 3.34 11.32
CA SER A 50 -11.68 3.81 12.72
C SER A 50 -12.11 2.72 13.71
N LEU A 51 -12.76 1.66 13.24
CA LEU A 51 -13.20 0.56 14.08
C LEU A 51 -12.21 -0.61 14.12
N THR A 52 -11.26 -0.65 13.19
CA THR A 52 -10.27 -1.72 13.10
C THR A 52 -9.05 -1.42 13.95
N ALA A 53 -8.59 -2.41 14.72
CA ALA A 53 -7.32 -2.32 15.45
C ALA A 53 -6.09 -2.44 14.53
N VAL A 54 -6.23 -3.14 13.38
CA VAL A 54 -5.16 -3.41 12.43
C VAL A 54 -5.68 -3.18 11.02
N VAL A 55 -4.88 -2.49 10.20
CA VAL A 55 -5.16 -2.26 8.78
C VAL A 55 -4.02 -2.84 7.97
N GLY A 56 -4.31 -3.89 7.20
CA GLY A 56 -3.37 -4.46 6.21
C GLY A 56 -3.53 -3.78 4.86
N CYS A 57 -2.46 -3.25 4.29
CA CYS A 57 -2.47 -2.61 2.97
C CYS A 57 -1.07 -2.50 2.37
N THR A 58 -0.98 -2.24 1.06
CA THR A 58 0.29 -1.93 0.42
C THR A 58 0.76 -0.52 0.78
N PRO A 59 2.07 -0.21 0.71
CA PRO A 59 2.58 1.11 1.11
C PRO A 59 1.93 2.29 0.36
N VAL A 60 1.62 2.10 -0.92
CA VAL A 60 0.92 3.13 -1.72
C VAL A 60 -0.52 3.34 -1.22
N ALA A 61 -1.25 2.24 -0.96
CA ALA A 61 -2.60 2.33 -0.40
C ALA A 61 -2.59 2.96 0.99
N PHE A 62 -1.59 2.66 1.83
CA PHE A 62 -1.38 3.33 3.10
C PHE A 62 -1.24 4.85 2.94
N GLY A 63 -0.39 5.29 2.00
CA GLY A 63 -0.22 6.71 1.70
C GLY A 63 -1.53 7.39 1.29
N GLN A 64 -2.37 6.71 0.50
CA GLN A 64 -3.69 7.21 0.12
C GLN A 64 -4.65 7.28 1.32
N ILE A 65 -4.67 6.26 2.18
CA ILE A 65 -5.48 6.26 3.40
C ILE A 65 -5.07 7.45 4.26
N LYS A 66 -3.78 7.59 4.61
CA LYS A 66 -3.31 8.67 5.48
C LYS A 66 -3.65 10.06 4.94
N ASN A 67 -3.51 10.29 3.62
CA ASN A 67 -3.84 11.56 2.98
C ASN A 67 -5.34 11.92 3.02
N HIS A 68 -6.22 10.95 3.25
CA HIS A 68 -7.65 11.12 3.05
C HIS A 68 -8.52 10.77 4.26
N THR A 69 -7.99 10.08 5.26
CA THR A 69 -8.75 9.68 6.45
C THR A 69 -8.38 10.47 7.71
N GLY A 70 -7.17 11.04 7.78
CA GLY A 70 -6.69 11.72 8.99
C GLY A 70 -6.41 10.77 10.17
N LEU A 71 -6.44 9.45 9.94
CA LEU A 71 -6.14 8.46 10.96
C LEU A 71 -4.64 8.52 11.33
N GLU A 72 -4.35 8.37 12.62
CA GLU A 72 -2.98 8.30 13.14
C GLU A 72 -2.58 6.86 13.41
N TYR A 73 -1.32 6.53 13.11
CA TYR A 73 -0.75 5.20 13.30
C TYR A 73 0.61 5.36 13.99
N ASN A 74 0.78 4.68 15.12
CA ASN A 74 2.00 4.78 15.94
C ASN A 74 2.90 3.54 15.80
N PHE A 75 2.39 2.47 15.17
CA PHE A 75 3.11 1.22 14.99
C PHE A 75 2.81 0.66 13.60
N ILE A 76 3.83 0.55 12.76
CA ILE A 76 3.69 0.18 11.35
C ILE A 76 4.68 -0.94 11.05
N VAL A 77 4.17 -2.13 10.75
CA VAL A 77 4.99 -3.28 10.34
C VAL A 77 5.17 -3.24 8.83
N LEU A 78 6.42 -3.29 8.38
CA LEU A 78 6.78 -3.46 6.98
C LEU A 78 7.09 -4.93 6.74
N ASP A 79 6.08 -5.68 6.28
CA ASP A 79 6.22 -7.08 5.88
C ASP A 79 6.76 -7.20 4.45
N GLU A 80 7.42 -8.33 4.15
CA GLU A 80 8.13 -8.58 2.89
C GLU A 80 9.06 -7.41 2.47
N ALA A 81 9.69 -6.75 3.46
CA ALA A 81 10.46 -5.52 3.25
C ALA A 81 11.65 -5.68 2.30
N ALA A 82 12.20 -6.89 2.19
CA ALA A 82 13.27 -7.21 1.25
C ALA A 82 12.80 -7.17 -0.21
N GLY A 83 11.51 -7.44 -0.47
CA GLY A 83 10.93 -7.53 -1.82
C GLY A 83 10.43 -6.21 -2.40
N MET A 84 10.45 -5.12 -1.62
CA MET A 84 9.97 -3.81 -2.08
C MET A 84 11.12 -2.79 -2.27
N PRO A 85 11.05 -1.92 -3.31
CA PRO A 85 12.02 -0.86 -3.45
C PRO A 85 12.02 0.06 -2.23
N GLU A 86 13.18 0.61 -1.89
CA GLU A 86 13.34 1.53 -0.76
C GLU A 86 12.28 2.64 -0.73
N SER A 87 11.94 3.20 -1.89
CA SER A 87 10.94 4.25 -2.01
C SER A 87 9.56 3.85 -1.47
N LEU A 88 9.18 2.58 -1.53
CA LEU A 88 7.90 2.11 -0.99
C LEU A 88 7.95 2.03 0.54
N SER A 89 9.05 1.55 1.13
CA SER A 89 9.23 1.53 2.59
C SER A 89 9.22 2.94 3.20
N LEU A 90 9.70 3.93 2.44
CA LEU A 90 9.72 5.33 2.89
C LEU A 90 8.34 6.00 2.92
N ILE A 91 7.32 5.48 2.21
CA ILE A 91 5.98 6.08 2.20
C ILE A 91 5.39 6.15 3.62
N PRO A 92 5.27 5.06 4.38
CA PRO A 92 4.71 5.12 5.72
C PRO A 92 5.60 5.92 6.69
N MET A 93 6.93 5.86 6.53
CA MET A 93 7.87 6.64 7.33
C MET A 93 7.69 8.16 7.15
N ALA A 94 7.53 8.62 5.90
CA ALA A 94 7.29 10.03 5.62
C ALA A 94 5.90 10.51 6.09
N LYS A 95 4.94 9.60 6.14
CA LYS A 95 3.55 9.89 6.50
C LYS A 95 3.28 9.85 8.00
N CYS A 96 4.05 9.05 8.75
CA CYS A 96 3.94 8.89 10.19
C CYS A 96 5.35 8.86 10.83
N PRO A 97 6.11 9.97 10.82
CA PRO A 97 7.52 9.98 11.24
C PRO A 97 7.76 9.53 12.68
N GLU A 98 6.79 9.72 13.57
CA GLU A 98 6.87 9.35 14.99
C GLU A 98 6.48 7.89 15.25
N ALA A 99 6.08 7.12 14.22
CA ALA A 99 5.71 5.72 14.39
C ALA A 99 6.94 4.82 14.58
N SER A 100 6.73 3.67 15.22
CA SER A 100 7.72 2.59 15.26
C SER A 100 7.62 1.72 14.00
N PHE A 101 8.77 1.38 13.42
CA PHE A 101 8.89 0.67 12.14
C PHE A 101 9.70 -0.63 12.25
N PRO A 102 9.12 -1.73 12.73
CA PRO A 102 9.73 -3.04 12.53
C PRO A 102 9.68 -3.44 11.05
N PHE A 103 10.84 -3.83 10.52
CA PHE A 103 10.97 -4.41 9.18
C PHE A 103 11.09 -5.93 9.28
N VAL A 104 10.29 -6.63 8.47
CA VAL A 104 10.30 -8.09 8.36
C VAL A 104 10.57 -8.45 6.91
N GLY A 105 11.55 -9.30 6.65
CA GLY A 105 11.91 -9.70 5.30
C GLY A 105 13.08 -10.66 5.26
N ASP A 106 13.35 -11.17 4.05
CA ASP A 106 14.45 -12.10 3.77
C ASP A 106 15.18 -11.66 2.50
N ASN A 107 16.44 -11.22 2.63
CA ASN A 107 17.26 -10.79 1.50
C ASN A 107 17.73 -11.94 0.60
N LYS A 108 17.45 -13.19 0.97
CA LYS A 108 17.71 -14.37 0.11
C LYS A 108 16.53 -14.71 -0.80
N GLN A 109 15.37 -14.08 -0.60
CA GLN A 109 14.18 -14.25 -1.45
C GLN A 109 14.19 -13.26 -2.63
N PHE A 110 13.06 -13.17 -3.35
CA PHE A 110 12.89 -12.24 -4.46
C PHE A 110 13.05 -10.79 -3.98
N GLY A 111 13.96 -10.07 -4.64
CA GLY A 111 14.16 -8.64 -4.40
C GLY A 111 13.20 -7.75 -5.21
N PRO A 112 13.36 -6.43 -5.09
CA PRO A 112 12.52 -5.47 -5.79
C PRO A 112 12.65 -5.56 -7.31
N VAL A 113 11.53 -5.48 -8.02
CA VAL A 113 11.49 -5.57 -9.49
C VAL A 113 11.35 -4.18 -10.11
N ALA A 114 12.22 -3.86 -11.09
CA ALA A 114 12.14 -2.64 -11.88
C ALA A 114 12.07 -2.98 -13.39
N THR A 115 10.89 -2.85 -14.00
CA THR A 115 10.62 -3.22 -15.40
C THR A 115 11.39 -2.38 -16.43
N THR A 116 11.94 -1.24 -16.02
CA THR A 116 12.70 -0.34 -16.91
C THR A 116 14.18 -0.70 -17.03
N LEU A 117 14.68 -1.68 -16.28
CA LEU A 117 16.09 -2.08 -16.32
C LEU A 117 16.46 -2.83 -17.60
N ASP A 118 15.56 -3.68 -18.09
CA ASP A 118 15.81 -4.56 -19.24
C ASP A 118 15.40 -3.92 -20.58
N ARG A 119 15.04 -2.65 -20.56
CA ARG A 119 14.58 -1.92 -21.75
C ARG A 119 15.77 -1.43 -22.56
N LYS A 120 15.93 -2.00 -23.76
CA LYS A 120 16.98 -1.60 -24.73
C LYS A 120 16.84 -0.16 -25.23
N ASP A 121 15.63 0.39 -25.19
CA ASP A 121 15.29 1.73 -25.66
C ASP A 121 15.37 2.81 -24.57
N TRP A 122 15.73 2.43 -23.34
CA TRP A 122 15.67 3.35 -22.20
C TRP A 122 16.88 3.18 -21.27
N GLN A 123 17.65 4.25 -21.10
CA GLN A 123 18.76 4.24 -20.15
C GLN A 123 18.27 4.53 -18.73
N SER A 124 18.44 3.55 -17.86
CA SER A 124 18.06 3.65 -16.45
C SER A 124 19.15 4.37 -15.63
N PHE A 125 18.97 5.68 -15.38
CA PHE A 125 19.90 6.48 -14.56
C PHE A 125 20.02 6.03 -13.09
N PHE A 126 18.95 5.47 -12.51
CA PHE A 126 18.88 5.03 -11.10
C PHE A 126 18.53 3.55 -10.99
N GLY A 127 19.06 2.74 -11.90
CA GLY A 127 18.72 1.32 -11.99
C GLY A 127 18.97 0.56 -10.68
N PRO A 128 20.23 0.55 -10.20
CA PRO A 128 20.58 -0.13 -8.95
C PRO A 128 19.74 0.34 -7.77
N GLN A 129 19.50 1.63 -7.63
CA GLN A 129 18.71 2.21 -6.53
C GLN A 129 17.24 1.78 -6.55
N ARG A 130 16.67 1.53 -7.74
CA ARG A 130 15.27 1.10 -7.89
C ARG A 130 15.07 -0.40 -7.62
N THR A 131 16.16 -1.16 -7.58
CA THR A 131 16.17 -2.59 -7.22
C THR A 131 16.75 -2.86 -5.83
N THR A 132 17.07 -1.82 -5.07
CA THR A 132 17.56 -1.96 -3.69
C THR A 132 16.41 -1.73 -2.72
N SER A 133 16.25 -2.65 -1.77
CA SER A 133 15.32 -2.48 -0.66
C SER A 133 15.96 -1.69 0.48
N LEU A 134 15.13 -1.00 1.27
CA LEU A 134 15.63 -0.37 2.48
C LEU A 134 16.15 -1.42 3.48
N PHE A 135 15.53 -2.59 3.50
CA PHE A 135 15.91 -3.72 4.34
C PHE A 135 17.34 -4.22 4.06
N GLU A 136 17.70 -4.38 2.79
CA GLU A 136 19.07 -4.73 2.36
C GLU A 136 20.09 -3.67 2.81
N ARG A 137 19.74 -2.39 2.71
CA ARG A 137 20.63 -1.31 3.19
C ARG A 137 20.81 -1.32 4.70
N ILE A 138 19.73 -1.54 5.44
CA ILE A 138 19.76 -1.67 6.90
C ILE A 138 20.68 -2.84 7.29
N GLU A 139 20.53 -3.99 6.64
CA GLU A 139 21.41 -5.16 6.84
C GLU A 139 22.88 -4.81 6.58
N LYS A 140 23.20 -4.22 5.42
CA LYS A 140 24.57 -3.82 5.06
C LYS A 140 25.18 -2.78 5.99
N SER A 141 24.36 -1.95 6.63
CA SER A 141 24.82 -0.95 7.61
C SER A 141 25.08 -1.52 9.01
N GLY A 142 24.72 -2.79 9.25
CA GLY A 142 24.83 -3.43 10.56
C GLY A 142 23.73 -3.03 11.56
N ALA A 143 22.71 -2.30 11.12
CA ALA A 143 21.60 -1.83 11.96
C ALA A 143 20.51 -2.91 12.14
N LEU A 144 20.90 -4.11 12.58
CA LEU A 144 20.00 -5.25 12.77
C LEU A 144 19.73 -5.50 14.24
N LEU A 145 18.45 -5.51 14.63
CA LEU A 145 18.05 -5.83 16.00
C LEU A 145 18.05 -7.34 16.27
N PHE A 146 17.69 -8.16 15.28
CA PHE A 146 17.58 -9.62 15.42
C PHE A 146 17.66 -10.32 14.06
N ILE A 147 18.30 -11.48 14.02
CA ILE A 147 18.33 -12.40 12.86
C ILE A 147 17.79 -13.74 13.33
N ALA A 148 16.63 -14.14 12.82
CA ALA A 148 16.13 -15.50 12.99
C ALA A 148 17.00 -16.43 12.14
N ARG A 149 17.68 -17.41 12.76
CA ARG A 149 18.40 -18.48 12.08
C ARG A 149 17.59 -19.76 12.10
#